data_AF-A0A2E1YDK1-F1
#
_entry.id   AF-A0A2E1YDK1-F1
#
_cell.length_a   1.000
_cell.length_b   1.000
_cell.length_c   1.000
_cell.angle_alpha   90.00
_cell.angle_beta   90.00
_cell.angle_gamma   90.00
#
_symmetry.space_group_name_H-M   'P 1'
#
loop_
_entity.id
_entity.type
_entity.pdbx_description
1 polymer ?
#
loop_
_entity_poly.entity_id
_entity_poly.type
_entity_poly.pdbx_seq_one_letter_code
_entity_poly.pdbx_strand_id
1 'polypeptide(L)' 'MKNNDDKREQGIAEISSAGFQIDDLISRIVTVAKDMEASGFESCAHELFEVERSLISANRRLRRAAADLRE' A
#
# COMPACT_ATOMS: atom_id res chain seq x y z
N MET A 1 0.44 -22.78 23.24
CA MET A 1 -0.33 -21.53 23.12
C MET A 1 0.60 -20.36 22.79
N LYS A 2 1.61 -20.04 23.61
CA LYS A 2 2.61 -18.96 23.38
C LYS A 2 3.18 -18.85 21.94
N ASN A 3 3.55 -19.96 21.33
CA ASN A 3 4.15 -20.00 19.98
C ASN A 3 3.19 -19.61 18.82
N ASN A 4 1.86 -19.67 19.04
CA ASN A 4 0.88 -19.21 18.04
C ASN A 4 0.60 -17.72 18.19
N ASP A 5 0.60 -17.21 19.42
CA ASP A 5 0.42 -15.79 19.70
C ASP A 5 1.61 -14.99 19.17
N ASP A 6 2.84 -15.46 19.40
CA ASP A 6 4.08 -14.84 18.89
C ASP A 6 4.10 -14.76 17.35
N LYS A 7 3.66 -15.83 16.67
CA LYS A 7 3.53 -15.86 15.20
C LYS A 7 2.45 -14.91 14.67
N ARG A 8 1.33 -14.79 15.41
CA ARG A 8 0.23 -13.87 15.07
C ARG A 8 0.68 -12.42 15.19
N GLU A 9 1.37 -12.08 16.28
CA GLU A 9 1.94 -10.74 16.49
C GLU A 9 2.97 -10.40 15.42
N GLN A 10 3.86 -11.35 15.08
CA GLN A 10 4.81 -11.16 13.99
C GLN A 10 4.10 -10.92 12.64
N GLY A 11 3.08 -11.72 12.31
CA GLY A 11 2.30 -11.53 11.08
C GLY A 11 1.60 -10.17 11.02
N ILE A 12 1.03 -9.70 12.14
CA ILE A 12 0.43 -8.36 12.22
C ILE A 12 1.49 -7.27 12.01
N ALA A 13 2.68 -7.43 12.58
CA ALA A 13 3.78 -6.48 12.42
C ALA A 13 4.27 -6.41 10.96
N GLU A 14 4.45 -7.57 10.31
CA GLU A 14 4.83 -7.66 8.90
C GLU A 14 3.79 -7.02 7.98
N ILE A 15 2.50 -7.29 8.21
CA ILE A 15 1.39 -6.68 7.46
C ILE A 15 1.35 -5.16 7.66
N SER A 16 1.58 -4.68 8.88
CA SER A 16 1.63 -3.25 9.19
C SER A 16 2.80 -2.58 8.46
N SER A 17 3.98 -3.21 8.48
CA SER A 17 5.18 -2.75 7.77
C SER A 17 4.94 -2.65 6.27
N ALA A 18 4.38 -3.69 5.65
CA ALA A 18 4.01 -3.69 4.24
C ALA A 18 2.98 -2.59 3.92
N GLY A 19 2.04 -2.32 4.83
CA GLY A 19 1.08 -1.21 4.67
C GLY A 19 1.74 0.16 4.62
N PHE A 20 2.74 0.42 5.48
CA PHE A 20 3.52 1.66 5.45
C PHE A 20 4.34 1.80 4.17
N GLN A 21 4.95 0.70 3.69
CA GLN A 21 5.69 0.71 2.43
C GLN A 21 4.78 1.04 1.23
N ILE A 22 3.55 0.52 1.21
CA ILE A 22 2.58 0.85 0.16
C ILE A 22 2.18 2.34 0.23
N ASP A 23 2.01 2.92 1.41
CA ASP A 23 1.70 4.34 1.56
C ASP A 23 2.84 5.26 1.07
N ASP A 24 4.10 4.87 1.29
CA ASP A 24 5.28 5.55 0.70
C ASP A 24 5.26 5.45 -0.84
N LEU A 25 5.00 4.27 -1.39
CA LEU A 25 4.92 4.06 -2.83
C LEU A 25 3.80 4.87 -3.48
N ILE A 26 2.62 4.94 -2.84
CA ILE A 26 1.51 5.79 -3.29
C ILE A 26 1.97 7.25 -3.37
N SER A 27 2.59 7.75 -2.30
CA SER A 27 3.06 9.14 -2.24
C SER A 27 4.04 9.45 -3.37
N ARG A 28 5.01 8.56 -3.61
CA ARG A 28 6.01 8.72 -4.68
C ARG A 28 5.41 8.63 -6.08
N ILE A 29 4.47 7.71 -6.31
CA ILE A 29 3.77 7.57 -7.59
C ILE A 29 2.94 8.82 -7.89
N VAL A 30 2.25 9.37 -6.89
CA VAL A 30 1.48 10.61 -7.05
C VAL A 30 2.38 11.77 -7.41
N THR A 31 3.55 11.90 -6.77
CA THR A 31 4.54 12.93 -7.14
C THR A 31 4.97 12.78 -8.59
N VAL A 32 5.39 11.59 -9.01
CA VAL A 32 5.83 11.35 -10.39
C VAL A 32 4.68 11.56 -11.39
N ALA A 33 3.46 11.13 -11.08
CA ALA A 33 2.30 11.32 -11.94
C ALA A 33 2.03 12.80 -12.19
N LYS A 34 2.09 13.63 -11.14
CA LYS A 34 1.95 15.09 -11.25
C LYS A 34 3.08 15.73 -12.05
N ASP A 35 4.32 15.26 -11.88
CA ASP A 35 5.47 15.74 -12.67
C ASP A 35 5.31 15.39 -14.16
N MET A 36 4.79 14.18 -14.46
CA MET A 36 4.49 13.76 -15.83
C MET A 36 3.36 14.59 -16.44
N GLU A 37 2.30 14.87 -15.68
CA GLU A 37 1.18 15.73 -16.10
C GLU A 37 1.68 17.16 -16.41
N ALA A 38 2.48 17.74 -15.52
CA ALA A 38 3.08 19.06 -15.71
C ALA A 38 4.06 19.12 -16.90
N SER A 39 4.67 18.00 -17.25
CA SER A 39 5.59 17.87 -18.40
C SER A 39 4.87 17.53 -19.72
N GLY A 40 3.54 17.43 -19.72
CA GLY A 40 2.73 17.12 -20.91
C GLY A 40 2.67 15.64 -21.29
N PHE A 41 3.12 14.73 -20.41
CA PHE A 41 3.04 13.28 -20.60
C PHE A 41 1.73 12.71 -20.01
N GLU A 42 0.59 13.20 -20.48
CA GLU A 42 -0.74 12.90 -19.91
C GLU A 42 -1.06 11.40 -19.83
N SER A 43 -0.74 10.62 -20.87
CA SER A 43 -0.97 9.16 -20.85
C SER A 43 -0.14 8.46 -19.78
N CYS A 44 1.12 8.89 -19.56
CA CYS A 44 1.96 8.33 -18.50
C CYS A 44 1.44 8.72 -17.11
N ALA A 45 1.01 9.97 -16.93
CA ALA A 45 0.38 10.41 -15.69
C ALA A 45 -0.88 9.61 -15.38
N HIS A 46 -1.73 9.38 -16.39
CA HIS A 46 -2.95 8.59 -16.25
C HIS A 46 -2.68 7.15 -15.78
N GLU A 47 -1.76 6.44 -16.43
CA GLU A 47 -1.35 5.09 -16.03
C GLU A 47 -0.81 5.06 -14.60
N LEU A 48 0.01 6.04 -14.21
CA LEU A 48 0.52 6.14 -12.84
C LEU A 48 -0.61 6.35 -11.81
N PHE A 49 -1.63 7.12 -12.14
CA PHE A 49 -2.82 7.26 -11.27
C PHE A 49 -3.66 5.97 -11.20
N GLU A 50 -3.73 5.16 -12.26
CA GLU A 50 -4.36 3.83 -12.18
C GLU A 50 -3.56 2.87 -11.27
N VAL A 51 -2.24 2.96 -11.29
CA VAL A 51 -1.38 2.22 -10.36
C VAL A 51 -1.61 2.68 -8.92
N GLU A 52 -1.70 3.99 -8.67
CA GLU A 52 -2.04 4.55 -7.35
C GLU A 52 -3.37 4.01 -6.82
N ARG A 53 -4.43 4.04 -7.63
CA ARG A 53 -5.73 3.45 -7.28
C ARG A 53 -5.62 1.97 -6.93
N SER A 54 -4.85 1.22 -7.71
CA SER A 54 -4.62 -0.21 -7.48
C SER A 54 -3.87 -0.47 -6.15
N LEU A 55 -2.87 0.34 -5.84
CA LEU A 55 -2.12 0.28 -4.58
C LEU A 55 -2.98 0.65 -3.37
N ILE A 56 -3.83 1.67 -3.47
CA ILE A 56 -4.79 2.02 -2.41
C ILE A 56 -5.72 0.84 -2.12
N SER A 57 -6.25 0.20 -3.17
CA SER A 57 -7.12 -0.97 -3.03
C SER A 57 -6.39 -2.14 -2.38
N ALA A 58 -5.14 -2.40 -2.79
CA ALA A 58 -4.29 -3.42 -2.20
C ALA A 58 -3.99 -3.14 -0.71
N ASN A 59 -3.60 -1.92 -0.36
CA ASN A 59 -3.32 -1.54 1.03
C ASN A 59 -4.56 -1.68 1.92
N ARG A 60 -5.73 -1.29 1.40
CA ARG A 60 -7.00 -1.47 2.12
C ARG A 60 -7.30 -2.95 2.40
N ARG A 61 -7.05 -3.84 1.44
CA ARG A 61 -7.21 -5.30 1.64
C ARG A 61 -6.21 -5.83 2.67
N LEU A 62 -4.97 -5.37 2.61
CA LEU A 62 -3.91 -5.75 3.54
C LEU A 62 -4.25 -5.33 4.98
N ARG A 63 -4.70 -4.09 5.18
CA ARG A 63 -5.13 -3.57 6.49
C ARG A 63 -6.32 -4.34 7.06
N ARG A 64 -7.28 -4.77 6.23
CA ARG A 64 -8.37 -5.66 6.66
C ARG A 64 -7.87 -7.02 7.12
N ALA A 65 -7.00 -7.66 6.35
CA ALA A 65 -6.39 -8.93 6.76
C ALA A 65 -5.63 -8.81 8.10
N ALA A 66 -4.97 -7.69 8.36
CA ALA A 66 -4.34 -7.41 9.66
C ALA A 66 -5.36 -7.28 10.81
N ALA A 67 -6.55 -6.71 10.54
CA ALA A 67 -7.62 -6.59 11.52
C ALA A 67 -8.23 -7.96 11.83
N ASP A 68 -8.51 -8.76 10.80
CA ASP A 68 -9.06 -10.12 10.93
C ASP A 68 -8.11 -11.04 11.73
N LEU A 69 -6.79 -10.81 11.67
CA LEU A 69 -5.79 -11.54 12.47
C LEU A 69 -5.73 -11.12 13.94
N ARG A 70 -6.27 -9.95 14.29
CA ARG A 70 -6.32 -9.45 15.68
C ARG A 70 -7.52 -10.00 16.45
N GLU A 71 -8.62 -10.27 15.74
CA GLU A 71 -9.80 -10.98 16.25
C GLU A 71 -9.49 -12.44 16.63
#